data_AF-A0A015I860-F1
#
_entry.id   AF-A0A015I860-F1
#
_cell.length_a   1.000
_cell.length_b   1.000
_cell.length_c   1.000
_cell.angle_alpha   90.00
_cell.angle_beta   90.00
_cell.angle_gamma   90.00
#
_symmetry.space_group_name_H-M   'P 1'
#
loop_
_entity.id
_entity.type
_entity.pdbx_description
1 polymer ?
#
loop_
_entity_poly.entity_id
_entity_poly.type
_entity_poly.pdbx_seq_one_letter_code
_entity_poly.pdbx_strand_id
1 'polypeptide(L)'
;MAALLGPKKLLAQHVAYLYNAVFLPRLEFRLQTALFSENTVQSIVTPMFSVLKRKAGLAATTPLALLFLKLPFSIQNAFYRFLSSHVASWQKIFTHPDFRVFANYAISYLQGFLGAESCPTVINLEPWSQIVSLQTHTLFNALLFSSRLNIT
;
A
#
# COMPACT_ATOMS: atom_id res chain seq x y z
N MET A 1 27.71 9.87 40.05
CA MET A 1 27.76 10.29 38.63
C MET A 1 26.66 9.56 37.85
N ALA A 2 25.38 9.91 38.09
CA ALA A 2 24.21 9.13 37.62
C ALA A 2 23.13 10.01 36.93
N ALA A 3 23.51 11.19 36.42
CA ALA A 3 22.59 12.16 35.82
C ALA A 3 22.56 12.16 34.28
N LEU A 4 23.19 11.18 33.61
CA LEU A 4 23.40 11.21 32.14
C LEU A 4 22.47 10.30 31.33
N LEU A 5 21.58 9.52 31.96
CA LEU A 5 20.69 8.57 31.27
C LEU A 5 19.21 9.00 31.38
N GLY A 6 18.90 10.24 31.01
CA GLY A 6 17.52 10.67 30.78
C GLY A 6 16.98 10.11 29.45
N PRO A 7 15.65 9.89 29.31
CA PRO A 7 15.06 9.46 28.05
C PRO A 7 15.34 10.47 26.94
N LYS A 8 15.90 10.00 25.82
CA LYS A 8 16.25 10.85 24.68
C LYS A 8 14.99 11.44 24.03
N LYS A 9 14.98 12.75 23.81
CA LYS A 9 13.87 13.44 23.13
C LYS A 9 13.70 12.91 21.70
N LEU A 10 12.54 12.33 21.42
CA LEU A 10 12.19 11.83 20.09
C LEU A 10 11.80 13.00 19.16
N LEU A 11 12.66 13.29 18.18
CA LEU A 11 12.42 14.26 17.09
C LEU A 11 11.50 13.68 16.00
N ALA A 12 10.85 14.55 15.25
CA ALA A 12 10.01 14.16 14.11
C ALA A 12 10.79 13.38 13.03
N GLN A 13 12.06 13.71 12.81
CA GLN A 13 12.96 12.96 11.91
C GLN A 13 13.15 11.50 12.35
N HIS A 14 13.25 11.24 13.65
CA HIS A 14 13.35 9.86 14.16
C HIS A 14 12.04 9.08 13.92
N VAL A 15 10.88 9.73 14.06
CA VAL A 15 9.58 9.11 13.76
C VAL A 15 9.46 8.81 12.27
N ALA A 16 9.88 9.74 11.42
CA ALA A 16 9.88 9.56 9.97
C ALA A 16 10.79 8.42 9.53
N TYR A 17 11.99 8.32 10.11
CA TYR A 17 12.89 7.19 9.90
C TYR A 17 12.25 5.88 10.33
N LEU A 18 11.67 5.81 11.54
CA LEU A 18 11.01 4.60 12.04
C LEU A 18 9.86 4.18 11.13
N TYR A 19 9.10 5.15 10.62
CA TYR A 19 8.04 4.89 9.64
C TYR A 19 8.61 4.27 8.35
N ASN A 20 9.55 4.93 7.68
CA ASN A 20 10.06 4.53 6.37
C ASN A 20 10.93 3.27 6.40
N ALA A 21 11.80 3.14 7.41
CA ALA A 21 12.82 2.10 7.45
C ALA A 21 12.40 0.86 8.24
N VAL A 22 11.41 0.96 9.14
CA VAL A 22 11.02 -0.15 10.02
C VAL A 22 9.56 -0.52 9.83
N PHE A 23 8.64 0.41 10.05
CA PHE A 23 7.21 0.12 10.04
C PHE A 23 6.72 -0.27 8.65
N LEU A 24 7.06 0.53 7.64
CA LEU A 24 6.56 0.34 6.29
C LEU A 24 7.08 -0.97 5.65
N PRO A 25 8.38 -1.34 5.74
CA PRO A 25 8.85 -2.64 5.25
C PRO A 25 8.23 -3.84 5.97
N ARG A 26 8.02 -3.73 7.30
CA ARG A 26 7.34 -4.79 8.06
C ARG A 26 5.88 -4.94 7.65
N LEU A 27 5.21 -3.82 7.40
CA LEU A 27 3.83 -3.82 6.93
C LEU A 27 3.74 -4.39 5.51
N GLU A 28 4.65 -3.98 4.61
CA GLU A 28 4.77 -4.52 3.25
C GLU A 28 4.94 -6.04 3.25
N PHE A 29 5.83 -6.56 4.09
CA PHE A 29 6.03 -8.00 4.25
C PHE A 29 4.77 -8.72 4.73
N ARG A 30 4.07 -8.16 5.74
CA ARG A 30 2.82 -8.76 6.24
C ARG A 30 1.68 -8.72 5.23
N LEU A 31 1.71 -7.74 4.31
CA LEU A 31 0.70 -7.53 3.28
C LEU A 31 1.10 -8.10 1.92
N GLN A 32 2.15 -8.92 1.85
CA GLN A 32 2.65 -9.47 0.59
C GLN A 32 1.60 -10.31 -0.17
N THR A 33 0.65 -10.91 0.56
CA THR A 33 -0.43 -11.74 -0.01
C THR A 33 -1.79 -11.07 0.06
N ALA A 34 -1.87 -9.79 0.46
CA ALA A 34 -3.13 -9.07 0.62
C ALA A 34 -2.96 -7.58 0.30
N LEU A 35 -3.63 -7.12 -0.75
CA LEU A 35 -3.63 -5.70 -1.12
C LEU A 35 -4.92 -5.06 -0.62
N PHE A 36 -4.84 -4.15 0.35
CA PHE A 36 -6.01 -3.46 0.90
C PHE A 36 -6.35 -2.17 0.14
N SER A 37 -7.56 -1.67 0.35
CA SER A 37 -7.99 -0.34 -0.12
C SER A 37 -7.15 0.78 0.49
N GLU A 38 -7.11 1.94 -0.18
CA GLU A 38 -6.38 3.12 0.31
C GLU A 38 -6.87 3.55 1.70
N ASN A 39 -8.19 3.57 1.94
CA ASN A 39 -8.77 3.93 3.22
C ASN A 39 -8.31 2.99 4.36
N THR A 40 -8.25 1.68 4.08
CA THR A 40 -7.77 0.68 5.03
C THR A 40 -6.27 0.83 5.30
N VAL A 41 -5.46 1.03 4.26
CA VAL A 41 -4.02 1.29 4.44
C VAL A 41 -3.81 2.58 5.23
N GLN A 42 -4.58 3.63 4.93
CA GLN A 42 -4.51 4.91 5.63
C GLN A 42 -4.87 4.75 7.12
N SER A 43 -5.90 3.99 7.47
CA SER A 43 -6.27 3.76 8.87
C SER A 43 -5.16 3.03 9.65
N ILE A 44 -4.48 2.07 9.00
CA ILE A 44 -3.33 1.34 9.59
C ILE A 44 -2.16 2.30 9.89
N VAL A 45 -1.86 3.24 8.98
CA VAL A 45 -0.70 4.13 9.12
C VAL A 45 -0.98 5.44 9.89
N THR A 46 -2.25 5.80 10.07
CA THR A 46 -2.70 7.04 10.75
C THR A 46 -2.11 7.23 12.15
N PRO A 47 -1.97 6.20 13.00
CA PRO A 47 -1.32 6.35 14.31
C PRO A 47 0.10 6.90 14.21
N MET A 48 0.89 6.42 13.25
CA MET A 48 2.26 6.90 13.01
C MET A 48 2.28 8.37 12.56
N PHE A 49 1.36 8.76 11.69
CA PHE A 49 1.25 10.15 11.23
C PHE A 49 0.81 11.11 12.34
N SER A 50 -0.04 10.64 13.25
CA SER A 50 -0.44 11.42 14.43
C SER A 50 0.75 11.71 15.35
N VAL A 51 1.62 10.73 15.56
CA VAL A 51 2.87 10.91 16.32
C VAL A 51 3.81 11.87 15.58
N LEU A 52 3.97 11.72 14.27
CA LEU A 52 4.82 12.58 13.46
C LEU A 52 4.36 14.05 13.54
N LYS A 53 3.06 14.33 13.34
CA LYS A 53 2.49 15.68 13.44
C LYS A 53 2.78 16.32 14.79
N ARG A 54 2.52 15.59 15.88
CA ARG A 54 2.79 16.06 17.26
C ARG A 54 4.27 16.37 17.48
N LYS A 55 5.18 15.52 16.97
CA LYS A 55 6.62 15.75 17.07
C LYS A 55 7.15 16.87 16.17
N ALA A 56 6.45 17.14 15.07
CA ALA A 56 6.77 18.22 14.15
C ALA A 56 6.19 19.57 14.57
N GLY A 57 5.38 19.63 15.65
CA GLY A 57 4.66 20.85 16.04
C GLY A 57 3.52 21.22 15.08
N LEU A 58 3.05 20.26 14.29
CA LEU A 58 1.96 20.45 13.33
C LEU A 58 0.60 20.24 14.01
N ALA A 59 -0.41 20.96 13.52
CA ALA A 59 -1.78 20.78 13.96
C ALA A 59 -2.29 19.36 13.62
N ALA A 60 -3.20 18.82 14.43
CA ALA A 60 -3.82 17.53 14.14
C ALA A 60 -4.54 17.53 12.77
N THR A 61 -5.12 18.69 12.41
CA THR A 61 -5.83 18.95 11.16
C THR A 61 -4.93 19.15 9.94
N THR A 62 -3.60 19.16 10.11
CA THR A 62 -2.67 19.32 8.98
C THR A 62 -2.95 18.26 7.90
N PRO A 63 -3.17 18.66 6.63
CA PRO A 63 -3.43 17.72 5.55
C PRO A 63 -2.34 16.66 5.41
N LEU A 64 -2.73 15.41 5.18
CA LEU A 64 -1.78 14.30 5.06
C LEU A 64 -0.81 14.49 3.87
N ALA A 65 -1.29 15.11 2.79
CA ALA A 65 -0.49 15.46 1.62
C ALA A 65 0.77 16.26 1.97
N LEU A 66 0.71 17.13 2.99
CA LEU A 66 1.88 17.91 3.43
C LEU A 66 2.96 17.05 4.08
N LEU A 67 2.61 15.88 4.65
CA LEU A 67 3.59 14.96 5.22
C LEU A 67 4.38 14.22 4.13
N PHE A 68 3.79 14.04 2.95
CA PHE A 68 4.41 13.35 1.81
C PHE A 68 5.35 14.24 0.97
N LEU A 69 5.41 15.54 1.26
CA LEU A 69 6.37 16.42 0.61
C LEU A 69 7.80 15.94 0.92
N LYS A 70 8.69 16.06 -0.09
CA LYS A 70 10.10 15.67 0.02
C LYS A 70 10.84 16.38 1.17
N LEU A 71 10.29 17.49 1.67
CA LEU A 71 10.79 18.25 2.81
C LEU A 71 9.74 18.24 3.94
N PRO A 72 10.11 18.21 5.23
CA PRO A 72 11.39 17.82 5.85
C PRO A 72 11.45 16.33 6.27
N PHE A 73 10.40 15.54 6.04
CA PHE A 73 10.27 14.19 6.59
C PHE A 73 10.43 13.07 5.56
N SER A 74 10.26 13.35 4.26
CA SER A 74 10.35 12.35 3.18
C SER A 74 9.52 11.09 3.47
N ILE A 75 8.31 11.26 4.01
CA ILE A 75 7.42 10.14 4.34
C ILE A 75 6.90 9.52 3.03
N GLN A 76 7.03 8.21 2.91
CA GLN A 76 6.47 7.48 1.78
C GLN A 76 4.96 7.28 1.95
N ASN A 77 4.21 7.35 0.86
CA ASN A 77 2.80 6.94 0.89
C ASN A 77 2.73 5.40 0.85
N ALA A 78 2.23 4.81 1.93
CA ALA A 78 2.13 3.35 2.08
C ALA A 78 1.26 2.70 1.00
N PHE A 79 0.12 3.29 0.64
CA PHE A 79 -0.78 2.71 -0.35
C PHE A 79 -0.09 2.63 -1.72
N TYR A 80 0.51 3.73 -2.18
CA TYR A 80 1.23 3.73 -3.46
C TYR A 80 2.43 2.79 -3.46
N ARG A 81 3.17 2.69 -2.35
CA ARG A 81 4.27 1.73 -2.24
C ARG A 81 3.77 0.28 -2.33
N PHE A 82 2.69 -0.07 -1.62
CA PHE A 82 2.14 -1.42 -1.65
C PHE A 82 1.57 -1.76 -3.02
N LEU A 83 0.83 -0.83 -3.64
CA LEU A 83 0.30 -1.01 -4.99
C LEU A 83 1.43 -1.23 -5.99
N SER A 84 2.46 -0.39 -5.96
CA SER A 84 3.63 -0.52 -6.85
C SER A 84 4.33 -1.87 -6.68
N SER A 85 4.52 -2.33 -5.44
CA SER A 85 5.15 -3.62 -5.12
C SER A 85 4.33 -4.81 -5.64
N HIS A 86 3.01 -4.78 -5.48
CA HIS A 86 2.11 -5.81 -5.98
C HIS A 86 2.04 -5.82 -7.52
N VAL A 87 1.92 -4.65 -8.14
CA VAL A 87 1.91 -4.52 -9.61
C VAL A 87 3.22 -5.05 -10.19
N ALA A 88 4.36 -4.66 -9.63
CA ALA A 88 5.66 -5.17 -10.07
C ALA A 88 5.79 -6.69 -9.91
N SER A 89 5.23 -7.25 -8.84
CA SER A 89 5.22 -8.69 -8.60
C SER A 89 4.36 -9.44 -9.63
N TRP A 90 3.15 -8.95 -9.89
CA TRP A 90 2.28 -9.51 -10.93
C TRP A 90 2.88 -9.34 -12.33
N GLN A 91 3.49 -8.20 -12.64
CA GLN A 91 4.15 -7.98 -13.91
C GLN A 91 5.29 -8.99 -14.14
N LYS A 92 6.07 -9.33 -13.11
CA LYS A 92 7.08 -10.39 -13.19
C LYS A 92 6.44 -11.75 -13.48
N ILE A 93 5.33 -12.09 -12.81
CA ILE A 93 4.61 -13.34 -13.05
C ILE A 93 4.06 -13.40 -14.48
N PHE A 94 3.49 -12.31 -14.99
CA PHE A 94 2.90 -12.27 -16.34
C PHE A 94 3.94 -12.30 -17.47
N THR A 95 5.14 -11.76 -17.24
CA THR A 95 6.19 -11.69 -18.27
C THR A 95 7.13 -12.89 -18.26
N HIS A 96 7.26 -13.60 -17.13
CA HIS A 96 8.20 -14.72 -17.03
C HIS A 96 7.67 -15.97 -17.76
N PRO A 97 8.47 -16.59 -18.65
CA PRO A 97 8.02 -17.72 -19.47
C PRO A 97 7.53 -18.91 -18.62
N ASP A 98 8.25 -19.24 -17.54
CA ASP A 98 7.92 -20.39 -16.68
C ASP A 98 6.62 -20.21 -15.90
N PHE A 99 6.17 -18.96 -15.69
CA PHE A 99 4.94 -18.67 -14.96
C PHE A 99 3.73 -18.47 -15.86
N ARG A 100 3.87 -18.61 -17.18
CA ARG A 100 2.79 -18.37 -18.15
C ARG A 100 1.52 -19.17 -17.86
N VAL A 101 1.66 -20.45 -17.51
CA VAL A 101 0.50 -21.31 -17.19
C VAL A 101 -0.20 -20.83 -15.91
N PHE A 102 0.56 -20.49 -14.88
CA PHE A 102 0.03 -19.95 -13.63
C PHE A 102 -0.66 -18.60 -13.85
N ALA A 103 -0.03 -17.70 -14.61
CA ALA A 103 -0.57 -16.40 -14.98
C ALA A 103 -1.93 -16.54 -15.69
N ASN A 104 -2.02 -17.40 -16.69
CA ASN A 104 -3.27 -17.68 -17.40
C ASN A 104 -4.32 -18.26 -16.45
N TYR A 105 -3.94 -19.20 -15.59
CA TYR A 105 -4.85 -19.78 -14.61
C TYR A 105 -5.38 -18.72 -13.63
N ALA A 106 -4.53 -17.83 -13.12
CA ALA A 106 -4.93 -16.76 -12.20
C ALA A 106 -5.93 -15.80 -12.85
N ILE A 107 -5.72 -15.44 -14.12
CA ILE A 107 -6.65 -14.61 -14.89
C ILE A 107 -7.96 -15.34 -15.14
N SER A 108 -7.93 -16.58 -15.63
CA SER A 108 -9.14 -17.37 -15.89
C SER A 108 -9.94 -17.66 -14.62
N TYR A 109 -9.27 -17.92 -13.50
CA TYR A 109 -9.91 -18.06 -12.19
C TYR A 109 -10.62 -16.76 -11.80
N LEU A 110 -9.96 -15.61 -11.94
CA LEU A 110 -10.57 -14.32 -11.63
C LEU A 110 -11.74 -14.02 -12.58
N GLN A 111 -11.62 -14.30 -13.88
CA GLN A 111 -12.71 -14.17 -14.85
C GLN A 111 -13.93 -14.99 -14.46
N GLY A 112 -13.72 -16.28 -14.15
CA GLY A 112 -14.78 -17.19 -13.71
C GLY A 112 -15.43 -16.72 -12.41
N PHE A 113 -14.63 -16.23 -11.46
CA PHE A 113 -15.13 -15.67 -10.20
C PHE A 113 -16.01 -14.42 -10.42
N LEU A 114 -15.62 -13.55 -11.37
CA LEU A 114 -16.37 -12.35 -11.71
C LEU A 114 -17.61 -12.64 -12.59
N GLY A 115 -17.68 -13.82 -13.21
CA GLY A 115 -18.69 -14.13 -14.21
C GLY A 115 -18.53 -13.32 -15.51
N ALA A 116 -17.31 -12.88 -15.81
CA ALA A 116 -17.02 -12.01 -16.96
C ALA A 116 -16.59 -12.81 -18.19
N GLU A 117 -17.18 -12.51 -19.35
CA GLU A 117 -16.79 -13.08 -20.64
C GLU A 117 -15.46 -12.50 -21.16
N SER A 118 -15.15 -11.27 -20.76
CA SER A 118 -13.96 -10.53 -21.19
C SER A 118 -12.82 -10.61 -20.16
N CYS A 119 -11.61 -10.25 -20.58
CA CYS A 119 -10.45 -10.19 -19.67
C CYS A 119 -10.67 -9.18 -18.54
N PRO A 120 -10.29 -9.47 -17.27
CA PRO A 120 -10.51 -8.55 -16.14
C PRO A 120 -9.73 -7.24 -16.30
N THR A 121 -8.75 -7.20 -17.20
CA THR A 121 -7.97 -5.99 -17.55
C THR A 121 -8.76 -4.98 -18.39
N VAL A 122 -9.85 -5.39 -19.05
CA VAL A 122 -10.60 -4.56 -20.02
C VAL A 122 -11.92 -4.06 -19.44
N ILE A 123 -12.46 -4.77 -18.45
CA ILE A 123 -13.77 -4.46 -17.86
C ILE A 123 -13.64 -3.49 -16.68
N ASN A 124 -14.71 -2.76 -16.40
CA ASN A 124 -14.80 -1.96 -15.18
C ASN A 124 -14.96 -2.88 -13.96
N LEU A 125 -13.94 -2.96 -13.09
CA LEU A 125 -13.93 -3.83 -11.91
C LEU A 125 -14.67 -3.26 -10.68
N GLU A 126 -15.09 -1.99 -10.71
CA GLU A 126 -15.78 -1.31 -9.59
C GLU A 126 -16.99 -2.07 -9.02
N PRO A 127 -17.88 -2.69 -9.82
CA PRO A 127 -19.06 -3.38 -9.29
C PRO A 127 -18.74 -4.50 -8.29
N TRP A 128 -17.56 -5.13 -8.41
CA TRP A 128 -17.14 -6.24 -7.55
C TRP A 128 -16.33 -5.79 -6.33
N SER A 129 -16.05 -4.49 -6.18
CA SER A 129 -15.26 -3.95 -5.07
C SER A 129 -15.87 -4.18 -3.68
N GLN A 130 -17.19 -4.36 -3.61
CA GLN A 130 -17.90 -4.61 -2.36
C GLN A 130 -17.88 -6.08 -1.91
N ILE A 131 -17.48 -7.01 -2.79
CA ILE A 131 -17.46 -8.43 -2.47
C ILE A 131 -16.34 -8.73 -1.46
N VAL A 132 -16.73 -9.24 -0.30
CA VAL A 132 -15.83 -9.47 0.85
C VAL A 132 -14.60 -10.32 0.48
N SER A 133 -14.77 -11.36 -0.32
CA SER A 133 -13.65 -12.22 -0.74
C SER A 133 -12.64 -11.52 -1.64
N LEU A 134 -13.04 -10.45 -2.34
CA LEU A 134 -12.18 -9.69 -3.24
C LEU A 134 -11.50 -8.50 -2.57
N GLN A 135 -11.99 -8.05 -1.40
CA GLN A 135 -11.46 -6.88 -0.68
C GLN A 135 -9.97 -6.95 -0.37
N THR A 136 -9.39 -8.16 -0.33
CA THR A 136 -7.96 -8.39 -0.07
C THR A 136 -7.23 -9.06 -1.23
N HIS A 137 -7.94 -9.40 -2.31
CA HIS A 137 -7.42 -10.21 -3.39
C HIS A 137 -6.37 -9.43 -4.19
N THR A 138 -5.14 -9.92 -4.23
CA THR A 138 -3.98 -9.19 -4.76
C THR A 138 -4.11 -8.85 -6.25
N LEU A 139 -4.46 -9.83 -7.11
CA LEU A 139 -4.60 -9.59 -8.55
C LEU A 139 -5.74 -8.60 -8.86
N PHE A 140 -6.94 -8.89 -8.35
CA PHE A 140 -8.12 -8.04 -8.50
C PHE A 140 -7.84 -6.60 -8.05
N ASN A 141 -7.33 -6.40 -6.83
CA ASN A 141 -7.05 -5.06 -6.32
C ASN A 141 -5.89 -4.37 -7.04
N ALA A 142 -4.89 -5.13 -7.52
CA ALA A 142 -3.82 -4.54 -8.33
C ALA A 142 -4.39 -3.97 -9.63
N LEU A 143 -5.24 -4.72 -10.34
CA LEU A 143 -5.91 -4.28 -11.56
C LEU A 143 -6.90 -3.12 -11.31
N LEU A 144 -7.71 -3.21 -10.25
CA LEU A 144 -8.69 -2.19 -9.89
C LEU A 144 -8.02 -0.87 -9.52
N PHE A 145 -6.95 -0.90 -8.72
CA PHE A 145 -6.30 0.33 -8.27
C PHE A 145 -5.30 0.88 -9.30
N SER A 146 -4.67 0.04 -10.12
CA SER A 146 -3.80 0.54 -11.21
C SER A 146 -4.60 1.25 -12.30
N SER A 147 -5.81 0.75 -12.63
CA SER A 147 -6.69 1.38 -13.61
C SER A 147 -7.15 2.78 -13.18
N ARG A 148 -7.44 2.98 -11.89
CA ARG A 148 -7.75 4.30 -11.31
C ARG A 148 -6.61 5.31 -11.42
N LEU A 149 -5.36 4.83 -11.52
CA LEU A 149 -4.16 5.65 -11.63
C LEU A 149 -3.66 5.80 -13.08
N ASN A 150 -4.38 5.25 -14.07
CA ASN A 150 -3.95 5.17 -15.47
C ASN A 150 -2.56 4.54 -15.65
N ILE A 151 -2.22 3.56 -14.80
CA ILE A 151 -1.00 2.76 -14.93
C ILE A 151 -1.40 1.47 -15.65
N THR A 152 -1.47 1.52 -16.98
CA THR A 152 -1.72 0.36 -17.86
C THR A 152 -0.61 0.24 -18.88
#